data_AF-A0A7Z7IE15-F1
#
_entry.id   AF-A0A7Z7IE15-F1
#
_cell.length_a   1.000
_cell.length_b   1.000
_cell.length_c   1.000
_cell.angle_alpha   90.00
_cell.angle_beta   90.00
_cell.angle_gamma   90.00
#
_symmetry.space_group_name_H-M   'P 1'
#
loop_
_entity.id
_entity.type
_entity.pdbx_description
1 polymer ?
#
loop_
_entity_poly.entity_id
_entity_poly.type
_entity_poly.pdbx_seq_one_letter_code
_entity_poly.pdbx_strand_id
1 'polypeptide(L)'
;MKSGAVMRKSRFAEYNGWKIESSPTIIAAQRLFRSGVVISRATGERFVFTDLGNRVYRWQAYERGIEWAKQWIINNYGFERRSSFL
;
A
#
# COMPACT_ATOMS: atom_id res chain seq x y z
N MET A 1 -27.64 21.29 -3.32
CA MET A 1 -26.23 20.91 -3.51
C MET A 1 -25.99 19.60 -2.78
N LYS A 2 -25.65 18.51 -3.48
CA LYS A 2 -25.27 17.25 -2.81
C LYS A 2 -23.88 17.45 -2.21
N SER A 3 -23.74 17.32 -0.89
CA SER A 3 -22.43 17.27 -0.24
C SER A 3 -21.65 16.12 -0.85
N GLY A 4 -20.58 16.42 -1.60
CA GLY A 4 -19.66 15.40 -2.06
C GLY A 4 -19.03 14.76 -0.84
N ALA A 5 -19.50 13.58 -0.45
CA ALA A 5 -18.84 12.79 0.57
C ALA A 5 -17.41 12.53 0.09
N VAL A 6 -16.42 13.09 0.80
CA VAL A 6 -15.00 12.78 0.56
C VAL A 6 -14.87 11.28 0.73
N MET A 7 -14.70 10.56 -0.39
CA MET A 7 -14.55 9.11 -0.37
C MET A 7 -13.33 8.79 0.48
N ARG A 8 -13.55 8.19 1.66
CA ARG A 8 -12.45 7.77 2.53
C ARG A 8 -11.60 6.77 1.75
N LYS A 9 -10.35 7.14 1.46
CA LYS A 9 -9.38 6.25 0.81
C LYS A 9 -9.26 4.96 1.63
N SER A 10 -9.56 3.84 0.99
CA SER A 10 -9.40 2.51 1.58
C SER A 10 -7.93 2.29 1.92
N ARG A 11 -7.68 1.67 3.08
CA ARG A 11 -6.34 1.20 3.45
C ARG A 11 -5.96 -0.12 2.77
N PHE A 12 -6.92 -0.78 2.12
CA PHE A 12 -6.75 -2.05 1.44
C PHE A 12 -6.81 -1.89 -0.07
N ALA A 13 -5.97 -2.66 -0.77
CA ALA A 13 -5.99 -2.79 -2.22
C ALA A 13 -5.60 -4.22 -2.64
N GLU A 14 -5.97 -4.59 -3.85
CA GLU A 14 -5.45 -5.79 -4.52
C GLU A 14 -4.73 -5.38 -5.80
N TYR A 15 -3.62 -6.05 -6.10
CA TYR A 15 -2.83 -5.74 -7.29
C TYR A 15 -2.10 -6.99 -7.78
N ASN A 16 -2.42 -7.44 -8.99
CA ASN A 16 -1.75 -8.56 -9.65
C ASN A 16 -1.71 -9.85 -8.80
N GLY A 17 -2.82 -10.17 -8.12
CA GLY A 17 -2.91 -11.34 -7.23
C GLY A 17 -2.28 -11.14 -5.85
N TRP A 18 -1.71 -9.97 -5.56
CA TRP A 18 -1.26 -9.59 -4.22
C TRP A 18 -2.34 -8.82 -3.48
N LYS A 19 -2.51 -9.12 -2.20
CA LYS A 19 -3.26 -8.31 -1.23
C LYS A 19 -2.33 -7.29 -0.61
N ILE A 20 -2.77 -6.05 -0.52
CA ILE A 20 -2.03 -4.92 0.01
C ILE A 20 -2.85 -4.32 1.16
N GLU A 21 -2.26 -4.23 2.35
CA GLU A 21 -2.81 -3.53 3.50
C GLU A 21 -1.85 -2.40 3.90
N SER A 22 -2.28 -1.15 3.71
CA SER A 22 -1.56 -0.01 4.27
C SER A 22 -1.81 0.10 5.78
N SER A 23 -0.72 0.02 6.52
CA SER A 23 -0.65 -0.01 7.98
C SER A 23 0.29 1.08 8.48
N PRO A 24 -0.13 2.35 8.41
CA PRO A 24 0.71 3.47 8.80
C PRO A 24 0.88 3.55 10.31
N THR A 25 2.07 3.98 10.74
CA THR A 25 2.40 4.19 12.16
C THR A 25 2.17 5.65 12.53
N ILE A 26 1.44 5.88 13.62
CA ILE A 26 1.22 7.23 14.16
C ILE A 26 2.46 7.71 14.90
N ILE A 27 2.85 8.96 14.65
CA ILE A 27 3.86 9.66 15.43
C ILE A 27 3.12 10.56 16.41
N ALA A 28 3.03 10.09 17.66
CA ALA A 28 2.10 10.53 18.70
C ALA A 28 2.02 12.06 18.89
N ALA A 29 3.13 12.77 18.71
CA ALA A 29 3.20 14.21 18.97
C ALA A 29 2.46 15.09 17.94
N GLN A 30 2.19 14.61 16.72
CA GLN A 30 1.76 15.50 15.61
C GLN A 30 0.50 15.03 14.87
N ARG A 31 -0.12 13.90 15.26
CA ARG A 31 -1.17 13.21 14.47
C ARG A 31 -0.77 12.98 13.00
N LEU A 32 0.53 12.97 12.73
CA LEU A 32 1.11 12.62 11.46
C LEU A 32 1.48 11.15 11.46
N PHE A 33 1.47 10.59 10.27
CA PHE A 33 1.65 9.18 10.03
C PHE A 33 2.88 8.98 9.15
N ARG A 34 3.67 7.96 9.45
CA ARG A 34 4.60 7.35 8.49
C ARG A 34 3.91 6.19 7.82
N SER A 35 4.10 6.07 6.51
CA SER A 35 3.49 4.98 5.76
C SER A 35 4.17 3.65 6.12
N GLY A 36 3.38 2.59 6.06
CA GLY A 36 3.79 1.21 6.23
C GLY A 36 2.82 0.35 5.43
N VAL A 37 3.28 -0.81 5.00
CA VAL A 37 2.46 -1.71 4.18
C VAL A 37 2.78 -3.17 4.46
N VAL A 38 1.73 -3.97 4.55
CA VAL A 38 1.81 -5.43 4.54
C VAL A 38 1.33 -5.86 3.16
N ILE A 39 2.11 -6.69 2.49
CA ILE A 39 1.69 -7.34 1.24
C ILE A 39 1.74 -8.85 1.41
N SER A 40 0.79 -9.54 0.81
CA SER A 40 0.71 -11.00 0.88
C SER A 40 0.11 -11.60 -0.39
N ARG A 41 0.47 -12.84 -0.70
CA ARG A 41 -0.08 -13.61 -1.81
C ARG A 41 -0.71 -14.91 -1.30
N ALA A 42 -1.65 -15.48 -2.05
CA ALA A 42 -2.34 -16.72 -1.67
C ALA A 42 -1.40 -17.93 -1.54
N THR A 43 -0.26 -17.87 -2.23
CA THR A 43 0.83 -18.86 -2.19
C THR A 43 1.63 -18.85 -0.89
N GLY A 44 1.36 -17.91 0.02
CA GLY A 44 1.90 -17.89 1.38
C GLY A 44 2.96 -16.81 1.63
N GLU A 45 3.45 -16.13 0.60
CA GLU A 45 4.39 -15.03 0.79
C GLU A 45 3.74 -13.87 1.55
N ARG A 46 4.50 -13.29 2.49
CA ARG A 46 4.09 -12.11 3.24
C ARG A 46 5.31 -11.23 3.52
N PHE A 47 5.20 -9.96 3.18
CA PHE A 47 6.22 -8.95 3.46
C PHE A 47 5.62 -7.79 4.24
N VAL A 48 6.42 -7.24 5.15
CA VAL A 48 6.05 -6.11 5.99
C VAL A 48 7.10 -5.03 5.80
N PHE A 49 6.65 -3.82 5.45
CA PHE A 49 7.50 -2.66 5.26
C PHE A 49 7.05 -1.53 6.16
N THR A 50 8.01 -0.91 6.84
CA THR A 50 7.80 0.20 7.77
C THR A 50 8.60 1.43 7.35
N ASP A 51 8.27 2.58 7.96
CA ASP A 51 8.99 3.85 7.79
C ASP A 51 9.10 4.34 6.34
N LEU A 52 8.05 4.15 5.54
CA LEU A 52 8.03 4.54 4.13
C LEU A 52 7.80 6.05 3.97
N GLY A 53 8.91 6.78 3.85
CA GLY A 53 8.99 8.19 3.49
C GLY A 53 8.63 9.17 4.61
N ASN A 54 8.30 10.41 4.22
CA ASN A 54 8.07 11.52 5.14
C ASN A 54 6.74 11.43 5.90
N ARG A 55 6.63 12.20 6.98
CA ARG A 55 5.41 12.31 7.80
C ARG A 55 4.30 12.99 7.00
N VAL A 56 3.09 12.40 6.98
CA VAL A 56 1.93 12.88 6.21
C VAL A 56 0.62 12.64 6.95
N TYR A 57 -0.50 13.16 6.43
CA TYR A 57 -1.82 12.81 6.95
C TYR A 57 -2.15 11.33 6.70
N ARG A 58 -3.06 10.77 7.51
CA ARG A 58 -3.40 9.32 7.47
C ARG A 58 -3.79 8.82 6.08
N TRP A 59 -4.62 9.57 5.37
CA TRP A 59 -5.10 9.19 4.03
C TRP A 59 -3.98 9.23 2.98
N GLN A 60 -3.05 10.19 3.10
CA GLN A 60 -1.85 10.25 2.25
C GLN A 60 -0.90 9.08 2.55
N ALA A 61 -0.81 8.66 3.81
CA ALA A 61 -0.02 7.50 4.20
C ALA A 61 -0.58 6.21 3.59
N TYR A 62 -1.91 6.09 3.48
CA TYR A 62 -2.57 4.99 2.78
C TYR A 62 -2.23 4.96 1.29
N GLU A 63 -2.43 6.09 0.61
CA GLU A 63 -2.12 6.21 -0.83
C GLU A 63 -0.66 5.88 -1.12
N ARG A 64 0.26 6.48 -0.35
CA ARG A 64 1.68 6.23 -0.52
C ARG A 64 2.04 4.77 -0.29
N GLY A 65 1.49 4.13 0.74
CA GLY A 65 1.79 2.74 1.06
C GLY A 65 1.33 1.79 -0.05
N ILE A 66 0.13 2.05 -0.60
CA ILE A 66 -0.42 1.28 -1.71
C ILE A 66 0.40 1.48 -2.99
N GLU A 67 0.71 2.72 -3.36
CA GLU A 67 1.49 2.98 -4.58
C GLU A 67 2.93 2.46 -4.48
N TRP A 68 3.56 2.62 -3.31
CA TRP A 68 4.87 2.03 -3.06
C TRP A 68 4.84 0.50 -3.19
N ALA A 69 3.83 -0.16 -2.62
CA ALA A 69 3.67 -1.62 -2.72
C ALA A 69 3.49 -2.08 -4.17
N LYS A 70 2.69 -1.37 -4.98
CA LYS A 70 2.53 -1.68 -6.41
C LYS A 70 3.87 -1.63 -7.15
N GLN A 71 4.65 -0.58 -6.92
CA GLN A 71 5.98 -0.44 -7.53
C GLN A 71 6.94 -1.54 -7.08
N TRP A 72 6.94 -1.87 -5.79
CA TRP A 72 7.74 -2.98 -5.27
C TRP A 72 7.35 -4.32 -5.92
N ILE A 73 6.06 -4.60 -6.05
CA ILE A 73 5.57 -5.82 -6.73
C ILE A 73 6.02 -5.84 -8.20
N ILE A 74 5.91 -4.73 -8.92
CA ILE A 74 6.37 -4.64 -10.32
C ILE A 74 7.87 -4.92 -10.39
N ASN A 75 8.68 -4.33 -9.51
CA ASN A 75 10.13 -4.44 -9.57
C ASN A 75 10.63 -5.85 -9.22
N ASN A 76 9.93 -6.58 -8.34
CA ASN A 76 10.38 -7.90 -7.86
C ASN A 76 9.67 -9.07 -8.55
N TYR A 77 8.43 -8.90 -8.98
CA TYR A 77 7.57 -9.97 -9.53
C TYR A 77 6.96 -9.62 -10.90
N GLY A 78 7.27 -8.44 -11.46
CA GLY A 78 6.73 -8.01 -12.75
C GLY A 78 7.17 -8.87 -13.93
N PHE A 79 8.30 -9.57 -13.82
CA PHE A 79 8.81 -10.49 -14.84
C PHE A 79 8.10 -11.84 -14.85
N GLU A 80 7.59 -12.34 -13.72
CA GLU A 80 6.92 -13.65 -13.64
C GLU A 80 5.71 -13.75 -14.58
N ARG A 81 5.07 -12.62 -14.92
CA ARG A 81 3.89 -12.62 -15.80
C ARG A 81 4.19 -12.55 -17.30
N ARG A 82 5.44 -12.30 -17.71
CA ARG A 82 5.83 -12.34 -19.13
C ARG A 82 6.18 -13.74 -19.61
N SER A 83 6.54 -14.64 -18.69
CA SER A 83 6.97 -16.00 -19.02
C SER A 83 5.82 -17.01 -19.14
N SER A 84 4.57 -16.61 -18.92
CA SER A 84 3.38 -17.49 -19.08
C SER A 84 2.72 -17.41 -20.46
N PHE A 85 3.37 -16.76 -21.43
CA PHE A 85 2.90 -16.63 -22.82
C PHE A 85 3.85 -17.22 -23.87
N LEU A 86 4.84 -18.02 -23.44
CA LEU A 86 5.71 -18.83 -24.29
C LEU A 86 5.64 -20.28 -23.80
#